data_AF-A0A5S3PTD3-F1
#
_entry.id   AF-A0A5S3PTD3-F1
#
_cell.length_a   1.000
_cell.length_b   1.000
_cell.length_c   1.000
_cell.angle_alpha   90.00
_cell.angle_beta   90.00
_cell.angle_gamma   90.00
#
_symmetry.space_group_name_H-M   'P 1'
#
loop_
_entity.id
_entity.type
_entity.pdbx_description
1 polymer ?
#
loop_
_entity_poly.entity_id
_entity_poly.type
_entity_poly.pdbx_seq_one_letter_code
_entity_poly.pdbx_strand_id
1 'polypeptide(L)' 'MNKYISLIIGILAVANLIYGFIVNQTQAAIFGMEVDIWTYRAVWAAIAVYSFYDFYRKNRLGNS' A
#
# COMPACT_ATOMS: atom_id res chain seq x y z
N MET A 1 17.49 -3.33 3.79
CA MET A 1 16.65 -3.49 2.57
C MET A 1 17.03 -2.41 1.58
N ASN A 2 17.29 -2.79 0.32
CA ASN A 2 17.68 -1.84 -0.72
C ASN A 2 16.60 -0.75 -0.89
N LYS A 3 17.00 0.53 -1.00
CA LYS A 3 16.04 1.67 -1.07
C LYS A 3 15.02 1.50 -2.20
N TYR A 4 15.44 0.84 -3.28
CA TYR A 4 14.62 0.56 -4.45
C TYR A 4 13.54 -0.49 -4.20
N ILE A 5 13.77 -1.46 -3.30
CA ILE A 5 12.78 -2.51 -3.00
C ILE A 5 11.58 -1.92 -2.26
N SER A 6 11.81 -1.06 -1.27
CA SER A 6 10.72 -0.36 -0.57
C SER A 6 9.91 0.54 -1.52
N LEU A 7 10.57 1.16 -2.51
CA LEU A 7 9.90 1.99 -3.51
C LEU A 7 9.00 1.14 -4.43
N ILE A 8 9.49 0.00 -4.92
CA ILE A 8 8.75 -0.91 -5.80
C ILE A 8 7.52 -1.48 -5.06
N ILE A 9 7.70 -1.89 -3.79
CA ILE A 9 6.58 -2.39 -2.96
C ILE A 9 5.53 -1.29 -2.75
N GLY A 10 5.96 -0.05 -2.49
CA GLY A 10 5.04 1.08 -2.35
C GLY A 10 4.24 1.36 -3.64
N ILE A 11 4.89 1.33 -4.80
CA ILE A 11 4.24 1.54 -6.10
C ILE A 11 3.23 0.42 -6.39
N LEU A 12 3.59 -0.84 -6.15
CA LEU A 12 2.68 -1.99 -6.32
C LEU A 12 1.48 -1.91 -5.37
N ALA A 13 1.68 -1.41 -4.15
CA ALA A 13 0.60 -1.19 -3.19
C ALA A 13 -0.38 -0.11 -3.66
N VAL A 14 0.14 1.02 -4.14
CA VAL A 14 -0.68 2.11 -4.68
C VAL A 14 -1.42 1.67 -5.94
N ALA A 15 -0.78 0.91 -6.83
CA ALA A 15 -1.41 0.38 -8.04
C ALA A 15 -2.57 -0.57 -7.71
N ASN A 16 -2.41 -1.46 -6.72
CA ASN A 16 -3.51 -2.32 -6.25
C ASN A 16 -4.67 -1.50 -5.65
N LEU A 17 -4.35 -0.44 -4.91
CA LEU A 17 -5.32 0.48 -4.35
C LEU A 17 -6.14 1.14 -5.48
N ILE A 18 -5.48 1.70 -6.50
CA ILE A 18 -6.13 2.34 -7.66
C ILE A 18 -6.96 1.34 -8.47
N TYR A 19 -6.44 0.13 -8.70
CA TYR A 19 -7.17 -0.90 -9.42
C TYR A 19 -8.47 -1.31 -8.69
N GLY A 20 -8.45 -1.41 -7.36
CA GLY A 20 -9.63 -1.63 -6.53
C GLY A 20 -10.60 -0.44 -6.45
N PHE A 21 -10.20 0.74 -6.95
CA PHE A 21 -11.11 1.88 -7.15
C PHE A 21 -11.73 1.89 -8.55
N ILE A 22 -11.01 1.43 -9.58
CA ILE A 22 -11.51 1.35 -10.96
C ILE A 22 -12.49 0.19 -11.12
N VAL A 23 -12.17 -0.97 -10.52
CA VAL A 23 -13.12 -2.07 -10.49
C VAL A 23 -14.10 -1.81 -9.34
N ASN A 24 -15.38 -1.59 -9.69
CA ASN A 24 -16.50 -1.47 -8.74
C ASN A 24 -16.82 -2.84 -8.08
N GLN A 25 -15.84 -3.44 -7.42
CA GLN A 25 -16.01 -4.65 -6.64
C GLN A 25 -16.61 -4.24 -5.29
N THR A 26 -17.78 -4.76 -4.96
CA THR A 26 -18.39 -4.56 -3.63
C THR A 26 -17.73 -5.42 -2.56
N GLN A 27 -17.04 -6.48 -2.96
CA GLN A 27 -16.43 -7.47 -2.07
C GLN A 27 -15.06 -7.84 -2.62
N ALA A 28 -14.05 -7.94 -1.76
CA ALA A 28 -12.70 -8.34 -2.14
C ALA A 28 -12.19 -9.40 -1.16
N ALA A 29 -11.35 -10.32 -1.62
CA ALA A 29 -10.74 -11.31 -0.75
C ALA A 29 -9.37 -10.81 -0.25
N ILE A 30 -9.17 -10.78 1.07
CA ILE A 30 -7.87 -10.57 1.71
C ILE A 30 -7.46 -11.86 2.41
N PHE A 31 -6.31 -12.43 2.04
CA PHE A 31 -5.81 -13.70 2.58
C PHE A 31 -6.83 -14.86 2.50
N GLY A 32 -7.71 -14.84 1.50
CA GLY A 32 -8.78 -15.84 1.34
C GLY A 32 -10.05 -15.58 2.16
N MET A 33 -10.11 -14.49 2.93
CA MET A 33 -11.33 -14.03 3.61
C MET A 33 -12.00 -12.94 2.79
N GLU A 34 -13.30 -13.08 2.54
CA GLU A 34 -14.11 -12.01 1.95
C GLU A 34 -14.24 -10.84 2.92
N VAL A 35 -13.85 -9.67 2.47
CA VAL A 35 -13.95 -8.42 3.20
C VAL A 35 -14.64 -7.37 2.33
N ASP A 36 -15.30 -6.43 3.00
CA ASP A 36 -15.88 -5.27 2.33
C ASP A 36 -14.78 -4.44 1.64
N ILE A 37 -15.12 -3.84 0.50
CA ILE A 37 -14.19 -3.05 -0.30
C ILE A 37 -13.60 -1.86 0.47
N TRP A 38 -14.32 -1.27 1.44
CA TRP A 38 -13.79 -0.23 2.31
C TRP A 38 -12.72 -0.75 3.26
N THR A 39 -12.88 -1.97 3.77
CA THR A 39 -11.85 -2.64 4.59
C THR A 39 -10.61 -2.93 3.74
N TYR A 40 -10.81 -3.41 2.51
CA TYR A 40 -9.74 -3.60 1.54
C TYR A 40 -8.97 -2.32 1.26
N ARG A 41 -9.68 -1.23 1.01
CA ARG A 41 -9.08 0.10 0.79
C ARG A 41 -8.36 0.62 2.03
N ALA A 42 -8.90 0.39 3.23
CA ALA A 42 -8.28 0.80 4.49
C ALA A 42 -6.95 0.08 4.74
N VAL A 43 -6.88 -1.23 4.48
CA VAL A 43 -5.64 -2.01 4.59
C VAL A 43 -4.58 -1.50 3.61
N TRP A 44 -4.94 -1.31 2.35
CA TRP A 44 -4.00 -0.78 1.35
C TRP A 44 -3.59 0.67 1.64
N ALA A 45 -4.49 1.50 2.15
CA ALA A 45 -4.18 2.86 2.57
C ALA A 45 -3.20 2.87 3.76
N ALA A 46 -3.39 2.01 4.75
CA ALA A 46 -2.47 1.88 5.88
C ALA A 46 -1.07 1.43 5.43
N ILE A 47 -1.00 0.45 4.52
CA ILE A 47 0.27 -0.03 3.92
C ILE A 47 0.94 1.10 3.13
N ALA A 48 0.19 1.86 2.34
CA ALA A 48 0.70 2.99 1.59
C ALA A 48 1.25 4.07 2.52
N VAL A 49 0.48 4.49 3.53
CA VAL A 49 0.90 5.48 4.54
C VAL A 49 2.16 5.01 5.28
N TYR A 50 2.21 3.75 5.71
CA TYR A 50 3.39 3.19 6.36
C TYR A 50 4.61 3.17 5.44
N SER A 51 4.43 2.78 4.17
CA SER A 51 5.51 2.74 3.18
C SER A 51 6.04 4.14 2.86
N PHE A 52 5.14 5.13 2.73
CA PHE A 52 5.52 6.52 2.57
C PHE A 52 6.23 7.05 3.82
N TYR A 53 5.72 6.75 5.02
CA TYR A 53 6.33 7.17 6.28
C TYR A 53 7.74 6.58 6.46
N ASP A 54 7.93 5.29 6.19
CA ASP A 54 9.23 4.63 6.22
C ASP A 54 10.19 5.23 5.18
N PHE A 55 9.70 5.52 3.97
CA PHE A 55 10.48 6.19 2.93
C PHE A 55 10.91 7.61 3.34
N TYR A 56 9.99 8.42 3.86
CA TYR A 56 10.28 9.77 4.37
C TYR A 56 11.27 9.72 5.54
N ARG A 57 11.11 8.77 6.47
CA ARG A 57 12.01 8.59 7.61
C ARG A 57 13.41 8.17 7.16
N LYS A 58 13.53 7.23 6.21
CA LYS A 58 14.82 6.80 5.66
C LYS A 58 15.49 7.89 4.85
N ASN A 59 14.74 8.72 4.12
CA ASN A 59 15.29 9.89 3.43
C ASN A 59 15.80 10.96 4.41
N ARG A 60 15.20 11.12 5.60
CA ARG A 60 15.72 12.03 6.63
C ARG A 60 16.97 11.49 7.33
N LEU A 61 17.14 10.17 7.45
CA LEU A 61 18.29 9.54 8.10
C LEU A 61 19.49 9.28 7.16
N GLY A 62 19.36 9.59 5.87
CA GLY A 62 20.44 9.50 4.88
C GLY A 62 21.29 10.77 4.72
N ASN A 63 21.04 11.81 5.53
CA ASN A 63 21.80 13.07 5.55
C ASN A 63 22.45 13.30 6.93
N SER A 64 23.12 12.28 7.49
CA SER A 64 24.02 12.47 8.63
C SER A 64 25.27 11.63 8.49
#